data_AF-A0A8S3JAM0-F1
#
_entry.id   AF-A0A8S3JAM0-F1
#
_cell.length_a   1.000
_cell.length_b   1.000
_cell.length_c   1.000
_cell.angle_alpha   90.00
_cell.angle_beta   90.00
_cell.angle_gamma   90.00
#
_symmetry.space_group_name_H-M   'P 1'
#
loop_
_entity.id
_entity.type
_entity.pdbx_description
1 polymer ?
#
loop_
_entity_poly.entity_id
_entity_poly.type
_entity_poly.pdbx_seq_one_letter_code
_entity_poly.pdbx_strand_id
1 'polypeptide(L)'
;MPLLSNLLSRDIPKNFYKFQFQLYSGLFLLGILGFLYLTSPIVSRRTYLSENALSPGLVSSDLYISVEHIRNIMGRLRTGFKNNDIADVIQLMLNENGIEAYKQDIGRNSTDKPEENIYGIVRAPRLASTESIILVAPLYVRTQTKPQQNKANLF
;
A
#
# COMPACT_ATOMS: atom_id res chain seq x y z
N MET A 1 -26.76 20.89 -41.15
CA MET A 1 -25.56 21.68 -41.49
C MET A 1 -25.78 23.08 -42.13
N PRO A 2 -26.98 23.53 -42.58
CA PRO A 2 -27.11 24.84 -43.25
C PRO A 2 -27.14 26.07 -42.32
N LEU A 3 -27.39 25.88 -41.01
CA LEU A 3 -27.40 26.97 -40.03
C LEU A 3 -25.99 27.43 -39.63
N LEU A 4 -25.03 26.51 -39.54
CA LEU A 4 -23.63 26.84 -39.22
C LEU A 4 -22.94 27.53 -40.41
N SER A 5 -23.21 27.09 -41.64
CA SER A 5 -22.64 27.70 -42.84
C SER A 5 -23.11 29.14 -43.04
N ASN A 6 -24.38 29.44 -42.75
CA ASN A 6 -24.89 30.82 -42.80
C ASN A 6 -24.29 31.72 -41.71
N LEU A 7 -24.04 31.19 -40.51
CA LEU A 7 -23.36 31.93 -39.44
C LEU A 7 -21.89 32.22 -39.77
N LEU A 8 -21.18 31.27 -40.39
CA LEU A 8 -19.80 31.44 -40.83
C LEU A 8 -19.65 32.34 -42.07
N SER A 9 -20.70 32.47 -42.91
CA SER A 9 -20.67 33.35 -44.10
C SER A 9 -20.91 34.83 -43.77
N ARG A 10 -21.33 35.14 -42.54
CA ARG A 10 -21.59 36.52 -42.12
C ARG A 10 -20.25 37.20 -41.85
N ASP A 11 -19.98 38.31 -42.52
CA ASP A 11 -18.74 39.06 -42.35
C ASP A 11 -18.50 39.38 -40.86
N ILE A 12 -17.53 38.68 -40.27
CA ILE A 12 -17.17 38.85 -38.87
C ILE A 12 -16.54 40.25 -38.77
N PRO A 13 -17.07 41.14 -37.91
CA PRO A 13 -16.54 42.49 -37.83
C PRO A 13 -15.07 42.43 -37.41
N LYS A 14 -14.21 43.21 -38.07
CA LYS A 14 -12.75 43.18 -37.83
C LYS A 14 -12.35 43.37 -36.36
N ASN A 15 -13.20 44.04 -35.58
CA ASN A 15 -13.01 44.27 -34.14
C ASN A 15 -13.35 43.04 -33.28
N PHE A 16 -14.12 42.08 -33.79
CA PHE A 16 -14.52 40.86 -33.07
C PHE A 16 -13.31 39.99 -32.72
N TYR A 17 -12.37 39.80 -33.64
CA TYR A 17 -11.16 39.01 -33.38
C TYR A 17 -10.26 39.66 -32.32
N LYS A 18 -10.17 41.00 -32.31
CA LYS A 18 -9.45 41.73 -31.26
C LYS A 18 -10.10 41.55 -29.90
N PHE A 19 -11.43 41.68 -29.84
CA PHE A 19 -12.20 41.46 -28.62
C PHE A 19 -12.09 40.01 -28.12
N GLN A 20 -12.22 39.03 -29.02
CA GLN A 20 -12.09 37.61 -28.72
C GLN A 20 -10.70 37.28 -28.15
N PHE A 21 -9.64 37.84 -28.75
CA PHE A 21 -8.28 37.67 -28.27
C PHE A 21 -8.07 38.28 -26.87
N GLN A 22 -8.61 39.48 -26.63
CA GLN A 22 -8.56 40.13 -25.32
C GLN A 22 -9.31 39.33 -24.26
N LEU A 23 -10.49 38.82 -24.60
CA LEU A 23 -11.32 38.01 -23.70
C LEU A 23 -10.65 36.69 -23.34
N TYR A 24 -10.10 35.96 -24.32
CA TYR A 24 -9.36 34.72 -24.07
C TYR A 24 -8.09 34.95 -23.26
N SER A 25 -7.33 36.00 -23.57
CA SER A 25 -6.13 36.34 -22.80
C SER A 25 -6.49 36.70 -21.34
N GLY A 26 -7.58 37.42 -21.12
CA GLY A 26 -8.09 37.75 -19.79
C GLY A 26 -8.50 36.50 -19.00
N LEU A 27 -9.27 35.59 -19.62
CA LEU A 27 -9.67 34.32 -19.01
C LEU A 27 -8.48 33.43 -18.68
N PHE A 28 -7.48 33.39 -19.56
CA PHE A 28 -6.25 32.62 -19.34
C PHE A 28 -5.46 33.16 -18.14
N LEU A 29 -5.26 34.48 -18.06
CA LEU A 29 -4.60 35.11 -16.92
C LEU A 29 -5.37 34.90 -15.61
N LEU A 30 -6.71 34.98 -15.65
CA LEU A 30 -7.55 34.68 -14.51
C LEU A 30 -7.39 33.22 -14.05
N GLY A 31 -7.28 32.28 -14.99
CA GLY A 31 -6.99 30.88 -14.69
C GLY A 31 -5.63 30.69 -14.01
N ILE A 32 -4.58 31.36 -14.50
CA ILE A 32 -3.24 31.33 -13.87
C ILE A 32 -3.30 31.90 -12.45
N LEU A 33 -3.94 33.06 -12.27
CA LEU A 33 -4.08 33.67 -10.94
C LEU A 33 -4.89 32.80 -9.99
N GLY A 34 -5.94 32.13 -10.50
CA GLY A 34 -6.71 31.15 -9.73
C GLY A 34 -5.88 29.93 -9.32
N PHE A 35 -5.01 29.43 -10.20
CA PHE A 35 -4.12 28.32 -9.90
C PHE A 35 -3.08 28.70 -8.84
N LEU A 36 -2.48 29.89 -8.94
CA LEU A 36 -1.57 30.42 -7.93
C LEU A 36 -2.29 30.67 -6.59
N TYR A 37 -3.55 31.10 -6.64
CA TYR A 37 -4.37 31.29 -5.45
C TYR A 37 -4.67 29.96 -4.73
N LEU A 38 -4.81 28.84 -5.47
CA LEU A 38 -4.96 27.51 -4.86
C LEU A 38 -3.75 27.13 -4.00
N THR A 39 -2.54 27.56 -4.35
CA THR A 39 -1.33 27.33 -3.54
C THR A 39 -1.31 28.18 -2.25
N SER A 40 -2.16 29.19 -2.13
CA SER A 40 -2.22 30.02 -0.93
C SER A 40 -2.53 29.17 0.31
N PRO A 41 -1.82 29.37 1.43
CA PRO A 41 -2.12 28.66 2.67
C PRO A 41 -3.51 29.01 3.20
N ILE A 42 -4.17 30.07 2.73
CA ILE A 42 -5.57 30.39 3.11
C ILE A 42 -6.54 29.35 2.52
N VAL A 43 -6.26 28.84 1.31
CA VAL A 43 -7.11 27.89 0.58
C VAL A 43 -6.63 26.44 0.78
N SER A 44 -5.32 26.21 0.76
CA SER A 44 -4.71 24.87 0.90
C SER A 44 -4.32 24.51 2.34
N ARG A 45 -4.90 25.17 3.34
CA ARG A 45 -4.62 24.86 4.75
C ARG A 45 -5.19 23.47 5.09
N ARG A 46 -4.31 22.52 5.43
CA ARG A 46 -4.63 21.15 5.91
C ARG A 46 -5.16 20.16 4.86
N THR A 47 -5.11 20.46 3.57
CA THR A 47 -5.29 19.45 2.53
C THR A 47 -4.01 18.63 2.40
N TYR A 48 -3.97 17.49 3.08
CA TYR A 48 -2.98 16.45 2.83
C TYR A 48 -3.16 15.95 1.39
N LEU A 49 -2.24 16.29 0.50
CA LEU A 49 -2.10 15.65 -0.81
C LEU A 49 -1.48 14.28 -0.57
N SER A 50 -2.35 13.29 -0.38
CA SER A 50 -1.98 11.90 -0.27
C SER A 50 -1.40 11.41 -1.60
N GLU A 51 -0.15 10.96 -1.59
CA GLU A 51 0.42 10.12 -2.64
C GLU A 51 -0.27 8.76 -2.72
N ASN A 52 -0.91 8.29 -1.64
CA ASN A 52 -1.73 7.08 -1.72
C ASN A 52 -2.88 7.37 -2.67
N ALA A 53 -2.96 6.59 -3.76
CA ALA A 53 -4.01 6.61 -4.78
C ALA A 53 -5.42 6.24 -4.24
N LEU A 54 -5.57 6.11 -2.92
CA LEU A 54 -6.86 5.94 -2.27
C LEU A 54 -7.53 7.31 -2.13
N SER A 55 -8.66 7.49 -2.78
CA SER A 55 -9.50 8.69 -2.65
C SER A 55 -9.75 9.01 -1.17
N PRO A 56 -9.77 10.29 -0.78
CA PRO A 56 -10.14 10.69 0.58
C PRO A 56 -11.51 10.09 0.94
N GLY A 57 -11.53 9.24 1.97
CA GLY A 57 -12.70 8.43 2.37
C GLY A 57 -12.55 6.91 2.18
N LEU A 58 -11.56 6.45 1.41
CA LEU A 58 -11.25 5.01 1.26
C LEU A 58 -10.15 4.52 2.21
N VAL A 59 -9.47 5.44 2.90
CA VAL A 59 -8.46 5.11 3.91
C VAL A 59 -9.15 4.97 5.26
N SER A 60 -9.45 3.74 5.65
CA SER A 60 -9.72 3.42 7.06
C SER A 60 -8.37 3.40 7.78
N SER A 61 -8.08 4.44 8.58
CA SER A 61 -6.89 4.46 9.45
C SER A 61 -6.92 3.35 10.51
N ASP A 62 -8.10 2.78 10.72
CA ASP A 62 -8.36 1.89 11.82
C ASP A 62 -8.43 0.47 11.28
N LEU A 63 -7.34 -0.27 11.43
CA LEU A 63 -7.45 -1.71 11.56
C LEU A 63 -8.30 -1.97 12.81
N TYR A 64 -9.58 -2.26 12.61
CA TYR A 64 -10.50 -2.67 13.68
C TYR A 64 -10.15 -4.09 14.18
N ILE A 65 -8.92 -4.28 14.64
CA ILE A 65 -8.49 -5.52 15.28
C ILE A 65 -8.58 -5.29 16.79
N SER A 66 -9.42 -6.08 17.45
CA SER A 66 -9.48 -6.10 18.92
C SER A 66 -8.14 -6.56 19.50
N VAL A 67 -7.71 -5.93 20.60
CA VAL A 67 -6.52 -6.33 21.37
C VAL A 67 -6.61 -7.81 21.77
N GLU A 68 -7.81 -8.31 22.05
CA GLU A 68 -8.02 -9.73 22.40
C GLU A 68 -7.73 -10.66 21.23
N HIS A 69 -8.06 -10.24 20.01
CA HIS A 69 -7.77 -11.01 18.80
C HIS A 69 -6.25 -11.12 18.58
N ILE A 70 -5.52 -10.01 18.77
CA ILE A 70 -4.05 -10.00 18.69
C ILE A 70 -3.43 -10.91 19.76
N ARG A 71 -3.95 -10.87 20.99
CA ARG A 71 -3.49 -11.73 22.08
C ARG A 71 -3.70 -13.21 21.78
N ASN A 72 -4.85 -13.57 21.21
CA ASN A 72 -5.14 -14.94 20.80
C ASN A 72 -4.17 -15.42 19.72
N ILE A 73 -3.96 -14.64 18.65
CA ILE A 73 -2.98 -14.96 17.60
C ILE A 73 -1.58 -15.16 18.21
N MET A 74 -1.15 -14.24 19.08
CA MET A 74 0.15 -14.34 19.74
C MET A 74 0.26 -15.59 20.64
N GLY A 75 -0.82 -15.95 21.34
CA GLY A 75 -0.89 -17.15 22.18
C GLY A 75 -0.78 -18.44 21.37
N ARG A 76 -1.46 -18.52 20.22
CA ARG A 76 -1.37 -19.66 19.29
C ARG A 76 0.04 -19.79 18.74
N LEU A 77 0.63 -18.69 18.24
CA LEU A 77 2.01 -18.68 17.74
C LEU A 77 3.03 -19.11 18.80
N ARG A 78 2.87 -18.64 20.05
CA ARG A 78 3.77 -19.00 21.15
C ARG A 78 3.66 -20.48 21.52
N THR A 79 2.44 -21.02 21.53
CA THR A 79 2.21 -22.45 21.76
C THR A 79 2.83 -23.28 20.64
N GLY A 80 2.61 -22.84 19.39
CA GLY A 80 3.19 -23.47 18.20
C GLY A 80 4.72 -23.50 18.23
N PHE A 81 5.33 -22.39 18.64
CA PHE A 81 6.78 -22.31 18.80
C PHE A 81 7.30 -23.26 19.87
N LYS A 82 6.58 -23.41 20.99
CA LYS A 82 6.98 -24.28 22.10
C LYS A 82 6.91 -25.76 21.72
N ASN A 83 5.94 -26.14 20.90
CA ASN A 83 5.69 -27.53 20.52
C ASN A 83 6.44 -27.95 19.23
N ASN A 84 7.20 -27.05 18.60
CA ASN A 84 7.87 -27.23 17.30
C ASN A 84 6.91 -27.53 16.13
N ASP A 85 5.64 -27.12 16.21
CA ASP A 85 4.60 -27.26 15.17
C ASP A 85 4.13 -25.90 14.64
N ILE A 86 4.96 -24.85 14.81
CA ILE A 86 4.62 -23.47 14.43
C ILE A 86 4.23 -23.33 12.95
N ALA A 87 4.83 -24.12 12.05
CA ALA A 87 4.51 -24.10 10.64
C ALA A 87 3.07 -24.53 10.37
N ASP A 88 2.62 -25.61 11.03
CA ASP A 88 1.25 -26.10 10.95
C ASP A 88 0.26 -25.10 11.55
N VAL A 89 0.62 -24.49 12.68
CA VAL A 89 -0.21 -23.45 13.31
C VAL A 89 -0.40 -22.25 12.40
N ILE A 90 0.67 -21.77 11.73
CA ILE A 90 0.59 -20.63 10.80
C ILE A 90 -0.26 -21.01 9.58
N GLN A 91 -0.01 -22.19 8.98
CA GLN A 91 -0.77 -22.64 7.82
C GLN A 91 -2.26 -22.75 8.15
N LEU A 92 -2.60 -23.32 9.31
CA LEU A 92 -3.98 -23.43 9.78
C LEU A 92 -4.62 -22.05 9.95
N MET A 93 -3.93 -21.11 10.62
CA MET A 93 -4.45 -19.74 10.81
C MET A 93 -4.70 -19.02 9.49
N LEU A 94 -3.81 -19.16 8.51
CA LEU A 94 -4.00 -18.55 7.19
C LEU A 94 -5.22 -19.14 6.48
N ASN A 95 -5.35 -20.47 6.47
CA ASN A 95 -6.48 -21.17 5.87
C ASN A 95 -7.82 -20.82 6.55
N GLU A 96 -7.85 -20.72 7.88
CA GLU A 96 -9.03 -20.28 8.65
C GLU A 96 -9.51 -18.88 8.25
N ASN A 97 -8.59 -18.01 7.79
CA ASN A 97 -8.89 -16.66 7.32
C ASN A 97 -9.12 -16.60 5.80
N GLY A 98 -9.28 -17.74 5.13
CA GLY A 98 -9.53 -17.82 3.69
C GLY A 98 -8.31 -17.51 2.82
N ILE A 99 -7.10 -17.52 3.39
CA ILE A 99 -5.85 -17.34 2.66
C ILE A 99 -5.31 -18.72 2.25
N GLU A 100 -4.99 -18.88 0.97
CA GLU A 100 -4.47 -20.12 0.40
C GLU A 100 -3.03 -20.36 0.87
N ALA A 101 -2.81 -21.24 1.86
CA ALA A 101 -1.50 -21.42 2.50
C ALA A 101 -0.79 -22.75 2.19
N TYR A 102 0.51 -22.66 1.95
CA TYR A 102 1.39 -23.75 1.54
C TYR A 102 2.64 -23.82 2.41
N LYS A 103 3.20 -25.04 2.51
CA LYS A 103 4.48 -25.30 3.17
C LYS A 103 5.50 -25.79 2.15
N GLN A 104 6.72 -25.30 2.26
CA GLN A 104 7.85 -25.71 1.45
C GLN A 104 8.95 -26.26 2.38
N ASP A 105 9.27 -27.53 2.19
CA ASP A 105 10.43 -28.16 2.79
C ASP A 105 11.70 -27.71 2.03
N ILE A 106 12.69 -27.19 2.76
CA ILE A 106 13.97 -26.74 2.21
C ILE A 106 14.90 -27.93 1.89
N GLY A 107 14.56 -29.16 2.30
CA GLY A 107 15.26 -30.38 1.89
C GLY A 107 16.70 -30.45 2.39
N ARG A 108 17.09 -29.58 3.32
CA ARG A 108 18.42 -29.59 3.91
C ARG A 108 18.39 -30.62 5.04
N ASN A 109 19.18 -31.68 4.90
CA ASN A 109 19.49 -32.68 5.94
C ASN A 109 20.24 -32.01 7.12
N SER A 110 19.62 -31.03 7.76
CA SER A 110 20.11 -30.39 8.96
C SER A 110 19.52 -31.19 10.12
N THR A 111 20.37 -31.93 10.79
CA THR A 111 20.06 -32.79 11.95
C THR A 111 19.43 -32.06 13.14
N ASP A 112 19.26 -30.73 13.07
CA ASP A 112 18.89 -29.89 14.21
C ASP A 112 17.49 -29.27 14.17
N LYS A 113 16.73 -29.35 13.06
CA LYS A 113 15.28 -29.08 12.96
C LYS A 113 14.86 -29.02 11.47
N PRO A 114 13.66 -29.50 11.11
CA PRO A 114 13.08 -29.21 9.80
C PRO A 114 12.85 -27.70 9.67
N GLU A 115 13.54 -27.06 8.74
CA GLU A 115 13.34 -25.66 8.38
C GLU A 115 12.26 -25.60 7.28
N GLU A 116 11.01 -25.41 7.69
CA GLU A 116 9.87 -25.25 6.77
C GLU A 116 9.61 -23.77 6.50
N ASN A 117 9.50 -23.39 5.22
CA ASN A 117 8.95 -22.09 4.84
C ASN A 117 7.43 -22.22 4.72
N ILE A 118 6.70 -21.21 5.19
CA ILE A 118 5.24 -21.11 5.05
C ILE A 118 4.93 -19.85 4.25
N TYR A 119 4.07 -19.97 3.24
CA TYR A 119 3.61 -18.85 2.44
C TYR A 119 2.10 -18.92 2.21
N GLY A 120 1.44 -17.77 2.27
CA GLY A 120 0.03 -17.60 1.95
C GLY A 120 -0.13 -16.76 0.69
N ILE A 121 -1.06 -17.14 -0.18
CA ILE A 121 -1.36 -16.43 -1.43
C ILE A 121 -2.77 -15.86 -1.34
N VAL A 122 -2.88 -14.55 -1.56
CA VAL A 122 -4.15 -13.85 -1.71
C VAL A 122 -4.25 -13.38 -3.15
N ARG A 123 -5.26 -13.86 -3.87
CA ARG A 123 -5.48 -13.53 -5.29
C ARG A 123 -6.62 -12.52 -5.41
N ALA A 124 -6.36 -11.39 -6.05
CA ALA A 124 -7.42 -10.44 -6.36
C ALA A 124 -8.42 -11.06 -7.36
N PRO A 125 -9.73 -10.84 -7.20
CA PRO A 125 -10.75 -11.53 -7.97
C PRO A 125 -10.73 -11.21 -9.47
N ARG A 126 -10.27 -10.02 -9.90
CA ARG A 126 -10.30 -9.59 -11.30
C ARG A 126 -9.23 -8.52 -11.63
N LEU A 127 -8.07 -8.93 -12.12
CA LEU A 127 -7.26 -8.25 -13.17
C LEU A 127 -6.06 -9.15 -13.51
N ALA A 128 -5.45 -8.97 -14.69
CA ALA A 128 -4.24 -9.68 -15.06
C ALA A 128 -3.17 -9.51 -13.97
N SER A 129 -2.66 -10.62 -13.47
CA SER A 129 -1.80 -10.81 -12.30
C SER A 129 -0.37 -10.26 -12.50
N THR A 130 -0.22 -9.01 -12.96
CA THR A 130 1.08 -8.41 -13.30
C THR A 130 1.78 -7.76 -12.11
N GLU A 131 1.08 -7.57 -10.98
CA GLU A 131 1.62 -6.92 -9.80
C GLU A 131 1.34 -7.76 -8.55
N SER A 132 2.32 -7.85 -7.66
CA SER A 132 2.23 -8.59 -6.40
C SER A 132 2.94 -7.85 -5.28
N ILE A 133 2.33 -7.84 -4.09
CA ILE A 133 2.99 -7.42 -2.86
C ILE A 133 3.44 -8.67 -2.11
N ILE A 134 4.72 -8.72 -1.73
CA ILE A 134 5.29 -9.82 -0.96
C ILE A 134 5.59 -9.31 0.45
N LEU A 135 4.96 -9.92 1.46
CA LEU A 135 5.22 -9.66 2.87
C LEU A 135 6.03 -10.84 3.43
N VAL A 136 7.23 -10.56 3.95
CA VAL A 136 8.13 -11.58 4.49
C VAL A 136 8.41 -11.28 5.96
N ALA A 137 8.27 -12.29 6.81
CA ALA A 137 8.64 -12.22 8.22
C ALA A 137 9.50 -13.45 8.60
N PRO A 138 10.66 -13.25 9.26
CA PRO A 138 11.48 -14.37 9.70
C PRO A 138 10.79 -15.08 10.87
N LEU A 139 10.66 -16.40 10.75
CA LEU A 139 10.03 -17.23 11.79
C LEU A 139 10.94 -17.44 13.01
N TYR A 140 12.25 -17.50 12.77
CA TYR A 140 13.27 -17.67 13.79
C TYR A 140 14.16 -16.44 13.85
N VAL A 141 14.13 -15.73 14.98
CA VAL A 141 15.11 -14.70 15.29
C VAL A 141 16.31 -15.40 15.92
N ARG A 142 17.46 -15.40 15.24
CA ARG A 142 18.72 -15.80 15.88
C ARG A 142 19.06 -14.74 16.92
N THR A 143 18.75 -15.03 18.18
CA THR A 143 19.28 -14.26 19.30
C THR A 143 20.79 -14.40 19.26
N GLN A 144 21.52 -13.33 18.93
CA GLN A 144 22.98 -13.34 19.01
C GLN A 144 23.35 -13.68 20.46
N THR A 145 23.89 -14.87 20.67
CA THR A 145 24.43 -15.26 21.97
C THR A 145 25.56 -14.28 22.28
N LYS A 146 25.44 -13.54 23.39
CA LYS A 146 26.55 -12.77 23.95
C LYS A 146 27.77 -13.71 23.98
N PRO A 147 28.93 -13.31 23.43
CA PRO A 147 30.13 -14.14 23.54
C PRO A 147 30.37 -14.40 25.03
N GLN A 148 30.42 -15.67 25.42
CA GLN A 148 30.83 -16.06 26.76
C GLN A 148 32.23 -15.49 26.96
N GLN A 149 32.35 -14.46 27.80
CA GLN A 149 33.65 -14.06 28.32
C GLN A 149 34.16 -15.24 29.14
N ASN A 150 34.98 -16.10 28.53
CA ASN A 150 35.80 -17.04 29.24
C ASN A 150 36.64 -16.23 30.22
N LYS A 151 36.25 -16.21 31.49
CA LYS A 151 37.14 -15.82 32.57
C LYS A 151 38.29 -16.82 32.52
N ALA A 152 39.40 -16.41 31.92
CA ALA A 152 40.67 -17.11 32.06
C ALA A 152 40.98 -17.09 33.56
N ASN A 153 40.86 -18.25 34.20
CA ASN A 153 41.40 -18.46 35.53
C ASN A 153 42.93 -18.39 35.38
N LEU A 154 43.52 -17.23 35.68
CA LEU A 154 44.94 -17.16 36.00
C LEU A 154 45.12 -17.78 37.39
N PHE A 155 45.82 -18.92 37.41
CA PHE A 155 46.50 -19.43 38.59
C PHE A 155 47.68 -18.51 38.96
#